data_AF-A0A3R9KAP5-F1
#
_entry.id   AF-A0A3R9KAP5-F1
#
_cell.length_a   1.000
_cell.length_b   1.000
_cell.length_c   1.000
_cell.angle_alpha   90.00
_cell.angle_beta   90.00
_cell.angle_gamma   90.00
#
_symmetry.space_group_name_H-M   'P 1'
#
loop_
_entity.id
_entity.type
_entity.pdbx_description
1 polymer ?
#
loop_
_entity_poly.entity_id
_entity_poly.type
_entity_poly.pdbx_seq_one_letter_code
_entity_poly.pdbx_strand_id
1 'polypeptide(L)' 'MTYTHLTTNELVMIEAHYQENIKVSDIANALERSKQTIYTVTNYLKEGYSAYDYITDIKSIRNAVA' A
#
# COMPACT_ATOMS: atom_id res chain seq x y z
N MET A 1 -13.48 -7.70 4.14
CA MET A 1 -12.87 -6.73 3.22
C MET A 1 -11.90 -7.49 2.34
N THR A 2 -12.29 -7.76 1.11
CA THR A 2 -11.41 -8.37 0.11
C THR A 2 -10.25 -7.42 -0.13
N TYR A 3 -9.04 -7.83 0.24
CA TYR A 3 -7.82 -7.12 -0.12
C TYR A 3 -7.73 -7.10 -1.65
N THR A 4 -8.13 -6.00 -2.28
CA THR A 4 -7.83 -5.79 -3.70
C THR A 4 -6.31 -5.74 -3.79
N HIS A 5 -5.71 -6.81 -4.32
CA HIS A 5 -4.28 -7.00 -4.31
C HIS A 5 -3.59 -5.83 -5.04
N LEU A 6 -2.91 -4.98 -4.28
CA LEU A 6 -1.87 -4.12 -4.81
C LEU A 6 -0.69 -4.99 -5.21
N THR A 7 -0.14 -4.74 -6.39
CA THR A 7 1.10 -5.34 -6.82
C THR A 7 2.27 -4.79 -5.99
N THR A 8 3.38 -5.53 -5.97
CA THR A 8 4.61 -5.06 -5.31
C THR A 8 5.07 -3.72 -5.88
N ASN A 9 4.94 -3.52 -7.19
CA ASN A 9 5.32 -2.26 -7.84
C ASN A 9 4.46 -1.08 -7.35
N GLU A 10 3.15 -1.28 -7.24
CA GLU A 10 2.26 -0.25 -6.71
C GLU A 10 2.60 0.11 -5.26
N LEU A 11 2.92 -0.87 -4.42
CA LEU A 11 3.31 -0.62 -3.03
C LEU A 11 4.61 0.19 -2.95
N VAL A 12 5.63 -0.16 -3.75
CA VAL A 12 6.89 0.59 -3.81
C VAL A 12 6.67 2.01 -4.35
N MET A 13 5.81 2.19 -5.35
CA MET A 13 5.46 3.52 -5.86
C MET A 13 4.73 4.37 -4.81
N ILE A 14 3.80 3.77 -4.05
CA ILE A 14 3.10 4.47 -2.95
C ILE A 14 4.09 4.90 -1.88
N GLU A 15 5.02 4.03 -1.49
CA GLU A 15 6.05 4.35 -0.49
C GLU A 15 6.97 5.47 -0.96
N ALA A 16 7.48 5.40 -2.20
CA ALA A 16 8.32 6.46 -2.77
C ALA A 16 7.60 7.82 -2.78
N HIS A 17 6.37 7.86 -3.29
CA HIS A 17 5.57 9.09 -3.32
C HIS A 17 5.18 9.59 -1.93
N TYR A 18 4.98 8.70 -0.95
CA TYR A 18 4.75 9.07 0.44
C TYR A 18 5.96 9.78 1.04
N GLN A 19 7.18 9.29 0.79
CA GLN A 19 8.42 9.94 1.25
C GLN A 19 8.64 11.31 0.60
N GLU A 20 8.17 11.49 -0.64
CA GLU A 20 8.18 12.78 -1.35
C GLU A 20 7.04 13.73 -0.92
N ASN A 21 6.21 13.34 0.05
CA ASN A 21 5.03 14.10 0.52
C ASN A 21 4.01 14.42 -0.60
N ILE A 22 3.91 13.55 -1.60
CA ILE A 22 2.92 13.68 -2.67
C ILE A 22 1.52 13.44 -2.10
N LYS A 23 0.53 14.20 -2.57
CA LYS A 23 -0.84 14.08 -2.09
C LYS A 23 -1.43 12.73 -2.47
N VAL A 24 -2.19 12.13 -1.56
CA VAL A 24 -2.90 10.85 -1.77
C VAL A 24 -3.80 10.88 -3.02
N SER A 25 -4.40 12.03 -3.36
CA SER A 25 -5.17 12.16 -4.60
C SER A 25 -4.35 11.94 -5.86
N ASP A 26 -3.11 12.41 -5.86
CA ASP A 26 -2.26 12.42 -7.04
C ASP A 26 -1.66 11.02 -7.23
N ILE A 27 -1.30 10.35 -6.13
CA ILE A 27 -0.91 8.93 -6.12
C ILE A 27 -2.06 8.04 -6.60
N ALA A 28 -3.28 8.28 -6.10
CA ALA A 28 -4.47 7.52 -6.49
C ALA A 28 -4.76 7.65 -7.99
N ASN A 29 -4.62 8.87 -8.54
CA ASN A 29 -4.79 9.13 -9.96
C ASN A 29 -3.68 8.45 -10.79
N ALA A 30 -2.42 8.52 -10.35
CA ALA A 30 -1.28 7.94 -11.06
C ALA A 30 -1.34 6.40 -11.14
N LEU A 31 -1.89 5.76 -10.10
CA LEU A 31 -2.01 4.30 -10.02
C LEU A 31 -3.38 3.76 -10.45
N GLU A 32 -4.29 4.65 -10.87
CA GLU A 32 -5.69 4.30 -11.20
C GLU A 32 -6.39 3.53 -10.08
N ARG A 33 -6.13 3.92 -8.82
CA ARG A 33 -6.69 3.28 -7.62
C ARG A 33 -7.63 4.21 -6.85
N SER A 34 -8.45 3.60 -6.01
CA SER A 34 -9.25 4.35 -5.06
C SER A 34 -8.35 5.06 -4.04
N LYS A 35 -8.72 6.28 -3.62
CA LYS A 35 -8.02 6.98 -2.52
C LYS A 35 -7.99 6.14 -1.25
N GLN A 36 -9.04 5.36 -0.99
CA GLN A 36 -9.13 4.48 0.17
C GLN A 36 -8.01 3.43 0.17
N THR A 37 -7.71 2.86 -1.00
CA THR A 37 -6.61 1.90 -1.17
C THR A 37 -5.26 2.54 -0.80
N ILE A 38 -5.02 3.78 -1.26
CA ILE A 38 -3.78 4.50 -0.96
C ILE A 38 -3.72 4.89 0.53
N TYR A 39 -4.84 5.29 1.14
CA TYR A 39 -4.90 5.58 2.58
C TYR A 39 -4.54 4.38 3.44
N THR A 40 -4.99 3.18 3.07
CA THR A 40 -4.63 1.95 3.79
C THR A 40 -3.11 1.77 3.86
N VAL A 41 -2.42 1.93 2.72
CA VAL A 41 -0.95 1.77 2.67
C VAL A 41 -0.25 2.92 3.38
N THR A 42 -0.61 4.18 3.09
CA THR A 42 0.04 5.33 3.73
C THR A 42 -0.17 5.41 5.24
N ASN A 43 -1.29 4.92 5.77
CA ASN A 43 -1.47 4.80 7.22
C ASN A 43 -0.54 3.76 7.82
N TYR A 44 -0.35 2.63 7.14
CA TYR A 44 0.64 1.62 7.54
C TYR A 44 2.08 2.19 7.51
N LEU A 45 2.42 3.00 6.49
CA LEU A 45 3.71 3.69 6.43
C LEU A 45 3.89 4.73 7.56
N LYS A 46 2.82 5.43 7.94
CA LYS A 46 2.85 6.38 9.08
C LYS A 46 3.12 5.70 10.42
N GLU A 47 2.74 4.44 10.56
CA GLU A 47 3.05 3.62 11.74
C GLU A 47 4.53 3.19 11.79
N GLY A 48 5.32 3.51 10.77
CA GLY A 48 6.75 3.25 10.70
C GLY A 48 7.12 1.98 9.92
N TYR A 49 6.13 1.30 9.33
CA TYR A 49 6.36 0.13 8.50
C TYR A 49 6.72 0.49 7.07
N SER A 50 7.31 -0.46 6.35
CA SER A 50 7.68 -0.34 4.94
C SER A 50 6.66 -1.02 4.01
N ALA A 51 6.76 -0.74 2.71
CA ALA A 51 6.02 -1.52 1.69
C ALA A 51 6.36 -3.02 1.74
N TYR A 52 7.60 -3.36 2.12
CA TYR A 52 8.04 -4.74 2.26
C TYR A 52 7.31 -5.46 3.42
N ASP A 53 7.14 -4.79 4.55
CA ASP A 53 6.42 -5.33 5.71
C ASP A 53 4.97 -5.61 5.33
N TYR A 54 4.33 -4.69 4.59
CA TYR A 54 2.96 -4.85 4.10
C TYR A 54 2.80 -6.12 3.22
N ILE A 55 3.75 -6.38 2.33
CA ILE A 55 3.75 -7.58 1.48
C ILE A 55 3.93 -8.85 2.33
N THR A 56 4.81 -8.79 3.32
CA THR A 56 5.14 -9.91 4.20
C THR A 56 3.93 -10.28 5.06
N ASP A 57 3.23 -9.29 5.62
CA ASP A 57 2.01 -9.50 6.40
C ASP A 57 0.89 -10.12 5.56
N ILE A 58 0.66 -9.64 4.33
CA ILE A 58 -0.34 -10.23 3.42
C ILE A 58 0.02 -11.69 3.09
N LYS A 59 1.30 -11.98 2.83
CA LYS A 59 1.76 -13.35 2.57
C LYS A 59 1.56 -14.24 3.79
N SER A 60 1.86 -13.74 4.98
CA SER A 60 1.67 -14.44 6.25
C SER A 60 0.19 -14.78 6.47
N ILE A 61 -0.70 -13.79 6.32
CA ILE A 61 -2.15 -13.98 6.41
C ILE A 61 -2.63 -15.02 5.40
N ARG A 62 -2.21 -14.91 4.13
CA ARG A 62 -2.62 -15.84 3.06
C ARG A 62 -2.18 -17.27 3.36
N ASN A 63 -1.00 -17.47 3.93
CA ASN A 63 -0.51 -18.79 4.30
C ASN A 63 -1.20 -19.35 5.55
N ALA A 64 -1.67 -18.50 6.47
CA ALA A 64 -2.38 -18.92 7.68
C ALA A 64 -3.84 -19.33 7.44
N VAL A 65 -4.42 -18.92 6.30
CA VAL A 65 -5.79 -19.29 5.89
C VAL A 65 -5.85 -20.37 4.81
N ALA A 66 -4.70 -20.95 4.45
CA ALA A 66 -4.57 -22.06 3.50
C ALA A 66 -4.31 -23.38 4.25
#